data_AF-A0A1R1EZZ5-F1
#
_entry.id   AF-A0A1R1EZZ5-F1
#
_cell.length_a   1.000
_cell.length_b   1.000
_cell.length_c   1.000
_cell.angle_alpha   90.00
_cell.angle_beta   90.00
_cell.angle_gamma   90.00
#
_symmetry.space_group_name_H-M   'P 1'
#
loop_
_entity.id
_entity.type
_entity.pdbx_description
1 polymer ?
#
loop_
_entity_poly.entity_id
_entity_poly.type
_entity_poly.pdbx_seq_one_letter_code
_entity_poly.pdbx_strand_id
1 'polypeptide(L)'
;MLAERFINDNLGKCLLNRDNYRPFPTIEDRNQWNQLPLNLRSYWINEATSKLHYTWPTITATQYMDYSRTGNRVDFDNASWKRREVLASLVIAECFEKIRDASWMIS
;
A
#
# COMPACT_ATOMS: atom_id res chain seq x y z
N MET A 1 26.25 5.00 -14.39
CA MET A 1 25.18 4.60 -13.44
C MET A 1 24.73 5.79 -12.59
N LEU A 2 23.51 5.77 -12.01
CA LEU A 2 22.97 6.84 -11.14
C LEU A 2 23.94 7.23 -10.00
N ALA A 3 24.57 6.23 -9.37
CA ALA A 3 25.54 6.43 -8.31
C ALA A 3 26.75 7.29 -8.75
N GLU A 4 27.30 7.03 -9.94
CA GLU A 4 28.45 7.77 -10.50
C GLU A 4 28.14 9.24 -10.79
N ARG A 5 26.87 9.58 -11.03
CA ARG A 5 26.44 10.95 -11.41
C ARG A 5 26.04 11.79 -10.19
N PHE A 6 25.54 11.16 -9.13
CA PHE A 6 24.90 11.86 -8.02
C PHE A 6 25.59 11.67 -6.66
N ILE A 7 26.53 10.73 -6.51
CA ILE A 7 27.35 10.64 -5.29
C ILE A 7 28.42 11.73 -5.35
N ASN A 8 28.11 12.85 -4.73
CA ASN A 8 29.03 13.97 -4.50
C ASN A 8 28.75 14.60 -3.13
N ASP A 9 29.63 15.50 -2.70
CA ASP A 9 29.58 16.14 -1.38
C ASP A 9 28.30 16.96 -1.12
N ASN A 10 27.48 17.21 -2.16
CA ASN A 10 26.24 17.96 -2.05
C ASN A 10 25.01 17.06 -1.87
N LEU A 11 25.05 15.77 -2.23
CA LEU A 11 23.90 14.87 -2.14
C LEU A 11 23.36 14.79 -0.70
N GLY A 12 24.25 14.60 0.28
CA GLY A 12 23.86 14.54 1.69
C GLY A 12 23.21 15.84 2.20
N LYS A 13 23.52 16.99 1.59
CA LYS A 13 22.93 18.29 1.94
C LYS A 13 21.52 18.47 1.37
N CYS A 14 21.17 17.75 0.31
CA CYS A 14 19.85 17.81 -0.33
C CYS A 14 18.85 16.80 0.25
N LEU A 15 19.31 15.84 1.04
CA LEU A 15 18.47 14.80 1.62
C LEU A 15 17.99 15.20 3.01
N LEU A 16 16.73 14.91 3.30
CA LEU A 16 16.23 14.96 4.67
C LEU A 16 16.98 13.92 5.51
N ASN A 17 17.25 14.26 6.78
CA ASN A 17 17.68 13.25 7.75
C ASN A 17 16.62 12.13 7.78
N ARG A 18 17.08 10.88 7.85
CA ARG A 18 16.23 9.69 7.98
C ARG A 18 15.13 9.85 9.03
N ASP A 19 15.44 10.45 10.19
CA ASP A 19 14.48 10.62 11.29
C ASP A 19 13.36 11.63 10.94
N ASN A 20 13.63 12.52 9.99
CA ASN A 20 12.70 13.52 9.49
C ASN A 20 12.02 13.11 8.17
N TYR A 21 12.40 11.97 7.57
CA TYR A 21 11.82 11.50 6.32
C TYR A 21 10.45 10.86 6.58
N ARG A 22 9.39 11.67 6.41
CA ARG A 22 7.99 11.26 6.54
C ARG A 22 7.25 11.52 5.22
N PRO A 23 7.41 10.65 4.22
CA PRO A 23 6.84 10.87 2.88
C PRO A 23 5.31 10.83 2.85
N PHE A 24 4.69 10.24 3.87
CA PHE A 24 3.23 10.14 3.99
C PHE A 24 2.78 10.52 5.40
N PRO A 25 1.58 11.12 5.54
CA PRO A 25 0.99 11.39 6.85
C PRO A 25 0.75 10.11 7.64
N THR A 26 0.84 10.19 8.97
CA THR A 26 0.38 9.10 9.84
C THR A 26 -1.15 9.11 9.93
N ILE A 27 -1.74 8.06 10.49
CA ILE A 27 -3.20 8.01 10.65
C ILE A 27 -3.71 9.10 11.61
N GLU A 28 -2.86 9.58 12.53
CA GLU A 28 -3.17 10.67 13.46
C GLU A 28 -3.17 12.05 12.78
N ASP A 29 -2.53 12.20 11.62
CA ASP A 29 -2.42 13.45 10.86
C ASP A 29 -3.73 13.82 10.12
N ARG A 30 -4.83 13.91 10.87
CA ARG A 30 -6.19 14.09 10.32
C ARG A 30 -6.35 15.32 9.44
N ASN A 31 -5.65 16.41 9.76
CA ASN A 31 -5.71 17.62 8.93
C ASN A 31 -5.19 17.37 7.51
N GLN A 32 -4.11 16.59 7.37
CA GLN A 32 -3.54 16.28 6.06
C GLN A 32 -4.50 15.40 5.25
N TRP A 33 -5.11 14.40 5.88
CA TRP A 33 -6.11 13.54 5.23
C TRP A 33 -7.39 14.29 4.87
N ASN A 34 -7.87 15.19 5.74
CA ASN A 34 -9.11 15.94 5.53
C ASN A 34 -9.00 17.03 4.45
N GLN A 35 -7.80 17.52 4.19
CA GLN A 35 -7.52 18.52 3.15
C GLN A 35 -7.57 17.92 1.74
N LEU A 36 -7.53 16.60 1.60
CA LEU A 36 -7.62 15.96 0.30
C LEU A 36 -8.98 16.19 -0.37
N PRO A 37 -9.03 16.34 -1.70
CA PRO A 37 -10.27 16.54 -2.45
C PRO A 37 -11.33 15.50 -2.09
N LEU A 38 -12.58 15.97 -1.93
CA LEU A 38 -13.69 15.10 -1.53
C LEU A 38 -13.91 13.96 -2.54
N ASN A 39 -13.85 14.26 -3.84
CA ASN A 39 -13.99 13.25 -4.89
C ASN A 39 -12.95 12.13 -4.79
N LEU A 40 -11.69 12.46 -4.45
CA LEU A 40 -10.63 11.49 -4.26
C LEU A 40 -10.90 10.60 -3.05
N ARG A 41 -11.29 11.20 -1.92
CA ARG A 41 -11.64 10.44 -0.70
C ARG A 41 -12.83 9.51 -0.95
N SER A 42 -13.90 10.04 -1.55
CA SER A 42 -15.09 9.25 -1.90
C SER A 42 -14.78 8.11 -2.87
N TYR A 43 -13.90 8.31 -3.85
CA TYR A 43 -13.47 7.25 -4.75
C TYR A 43 -12.87 6.07 -3.98
N TRP A 44 -11.89 6.33 -3.12
CA TRP A 44 -11.21 5.28 -2.36
C TRP A 44 -12.10 4.62 -1.32
N ILE A 45 -12.99 5.38 -0.67
CA ILE A 45 -14.00 4.83 0.24
C ILE A 45 -14.90 3.86 -0.53
N ASN A 46 -15.44 4.26 -1.69
CA ASN A 46 -16.28 3.37 -2.51
C ASN A 46 -15.53 2.13 -3.00
N GLU A 47 -14.28 2.31 -3.45
CA GLU A 47 -13.41 1.22 -3.87
C GLU A 47 -13.14 0.22 -2.74
N ALA A 48 -12.95 0.69 -1.51
CA ALA A 48 -12.77 -0.14 -0.34
C ALA A 48 -14.07 -0.85 0.07
N THR A 49 -15.19 -0.12 0.10
CA THR A 49 -16.52 -0.65 0.41
C THR A 49 -16.90 -1.80 -0.52
N SER A 50 -16.57 -1.70 -1.82
CA SER A 50 -16.81 -2.79 -2.78
C SER A 50 -16.01 -4.08 -2.50
N LYS A 51 -14.98 -3.99 -1.65
CA LYS A 51 -14.03 -5.06 -1.34
C LYS A 51 -14.13 -5.57 0.11
N LEU A 52 -15.10 -5.11 0.91
CA LEU A 52 -15.26 -5.54 2.31
C LEU A 52 -15.41 -7.05 2.45
N HIS A 53 -16.05 -7.70 1.48
CA HIS A 53 -16.26 -9.15 1.46
C HIS A 53 -15.33 -9.86 0.47
N TYR A 54 -14.15 -9.28 0.22
CA TYR A 54 -13.18 -9.87 -0.71
C TYR A 54 -12.66 -11.21 -0.19
N THR A 55 -12.82 -12.26 -0.99
CA THR A 55 -12.22 -13.57 -0.72
C THR A 55 -10.73 -13.52 -1.02
N TRP A 56 -9.92 -13.58 0.04
CA TRP A 56 -8.47 -13.56 -0.07
C TRP A 56 -7.94 -14.85 -0.74
N PRO A 57 -7.25 -14.75 -1.89
CA PRO A 57 -6.72 -15.93 -2.56
C PRO A 57 -5.61 -16.55 -1.72
N THR A 58 -5.68 -17.87 -1.54
CA THR A 58 -4.61 -18.62 -0.91
C THR A 58 -3.44 -18.73 -1.87
N ILE A 59 -2.24 -18.43 -1.39
CA ILE A 59 -1.00 -18.67 -2.12
C ILE A 59 -0.41 -19.96 -1.59
N THR A 60 -0.43 -21.00 -2.41
CA THR A 60 0.03 -22.34 -2.02
C THR A 60 1.55 -22.45 -2.11
N ALA A 61 2.13 -23.40 -1.36
CA ALA A 61 3.54 -23.74 -1.47
C ALA A 61 3.90 -24.19 -2.90
N THR A 62 2.99 -24.88 -3.59
CA THR A 62 3.18 -25.32 -4.97
C THR A 62 3.35 -24.14 -5.92
N GLN A 63 2.46 -23.14 -5.87
CA GLN A 63 2.57 -21.92 -6.68
C GLN A 63 3.88 -21.16 -6.43
N TYR A 64 4.39 -21.18 -5.19
CA TYR A 64 5.70 -20.61 -4.88
C TYR A 64 6.84 -21.41 -5.51
N MET A 65 6.77 -22.75 -5.48
CA MET A 65 7.79 -23.64 -6.03
C MET A 65 7.81 -23.65 -7.57
N ASP A 66 6.73 -23.28 -8.23
CA ASP A 66 6.62 -23.32 -9.71
C ASP A 66 7.70 -22.46 -10.38
N TYR A 67 8.12 -21.36 -9.75
CA TYR A 67 9.23 -20.55 -10.25
C TYR A 67 10.55 -21.34 -10.27
N SER A 68 10.85 -22.08 -9.20
CA SER A 68 12.06 -22.92 -9.12
C SER A 68 12.01 -24.09 -10.10
N ARG A 69 10.82 -24.65 -10.34
CA ARG A 69 10.62 -25.84 -11.18
C ARG A 69 10.55 -25.54 -12.67
N THR A 70 9.91 -24.44 -13.04
CA THR A 70 9.52 -24.14 -14.43
C THR A 70 9.90 -22.73 -14.89
N GLY A 71 10.35 -21.87 -13.97
CA GLY A 71 10.55 -20.45 -14.24
C GLY A 71 9.25 -19.63 -14.28
N ASN A 72 8.08 -20.26 -14.21
CA ASN A 72 6.79 -19.56 -14.21
C ASN A 72 6.41 -19.08 -12.79
N ARG A 73 6.13 -17.78 -12.66
CA ARG A 73 5.71 -17.14 -11.40
C ARG A 73 4.36 -16.42 -11.52
N VAL A 74 3.73 -16.45 -12.69
CA VAL A 74 2.57 -15.60 -13.01
C VAL A 74 1.43 -15.81 -12.01
N ASP A 75 1.11 -17.04 -11.66
CA ASP A 75 0.01 -17.34 -10.74
C ASP A 75 0.28 -16.85 -9.30
N PHE A 76 1.51 -17.05 -8.83
CA PHE A 76 1.94 -16.50 -7.53
C PHE A 76 1.87 -14.98 -7.55
N ASP A 77 2.43 -14.34 -8.57
CA ASP A 77 2.52 -12.89 -8.64
C ASP A 77 1.12 -12.26 -8.75
N ASN A 78 0.25 -12.79 -9.59
CA ASN A 78 -1.13 -12.30 -9.74
C ASN A 78 -1.88 -12.35 -8.41
N ALA A 79 -1.83 -13.49 -7.70
CA ALA A 79 -2.46 -13.61 -6.39
C ALA A 79 -1.84 -12.64 -5.36
N SER A 80 -0.51 -12.52 -5.37
CA SER A 80 0.23 -11.63 -4.47
C SER A 80 -0.06 -10.15 -4.70
N TRP A 81 -0.12 -9.72 -5.97
CA TRP A 81 -0.49 -8.36 -6.36
C TRP A 81 -1.92 -8.05 -5.97
N LYS A 82 -2.87 -8.95 -6.27
CA LYS A 82 -4.28 -8.72 -5.96
C LYS A 82 -4.51 -8.54 -4.46
N ARG A 83 -3.86 -9.33 -3.61
CA ARG A 83 -3.92 -9.15 -2.16
C ARG A 83 -3.40 -7.76 -1.75
N ARG A 84 -2.26 -7.31 -2.29
CA ARG A 84 -1.71 -5.98 -1.99
C ARG A 84 -2.62 -4.84 -2.45
N GLU A 85 -3.18 -4.94 -3.65
CA GLU A 85 -4.10 -3.92 -4.19
C GLU A 85 -5.35 -3.77 -3.32
N VAL A 86 -5.99 -4.89 -2.97
CA VAL A 86 -7.20 -4.87 -2.13
C VAL A 86 -6.87 -4.29 -0.76
N LEU A 87 -5.82 -4.79 -0.10
CA LEU A 87 -5.40 -4.27 1.20
C LEU A 87 -5.07 -2.78 1.14
N ALA A 88 -4.35 -2.32 0.11
CA ALA A 88 -4.02 -0.92 -0.05
C ALA A 88 -5.27 -0.04 -0.15
N SER A 89 -6.29 -0.47 -0.90
CA SER A 89 -7.55 0.28 -1.00
C SER A 89 -8.28 0.37 0.34
N LEU A 90 -8.33 -0.72 1.12
CA LEU A 90 -8.94 -0.74 2.46
C LEU A 90 -8.18 0.20 3.41
N VAL A 91 -6.85 0.11 3.45
CA VAL A 91 -6.00 0.94 4.32
C VAL A 91 -6.12 2.44 3.98
N ILE A 92 -6.14 2.79 2.69
CA ILE A 92 -6.31 4.19 2.26
C ILE A 92 -7.67 4.73 2.67
N ALA A 93 -8.75 3.94 2.51
CA ALA A 93 -10.07 4.34 2.96
C ALA A 93 -10.14 4.55 4.48
N GLU A 94 -9.51 3.67 5.27
CA GLU A 94 -9.41 3.82 6.73
C GLU A 94 -8.67 5.11 7.16
N CYS A 95 -7.65 5.52 6.40
CA CYS A 95 -7.01 6.82 6.61
C CYS A 95 -8.01 7.98 6.45
N PHE A 96 -9.04 7.82 5.62
CA PHE A 96 -10.10 8.83 5.37
C PHE A 96 -11.27 8.77 6.36
N GLU A 97 -11.76 7.59 6.77
CA GLU A 97 -13.04 7.45 7.52
C GLU A 97 -12.96 7.54 9.07
N LYS A 98 -11.76 7.50 9.68
CA LYS A 98 -11.49 7.39 11.15
C LYS A 98 -11.78 6.00 11.74
N ILE A 99 -10.87 5.56 12.62
CA ILE A 99 -10.96 4.35 13.47
C ILE A 99 -12.05 4.49 14.54
N ARG A 100 -13.34 4.33 14.21
CA ARG A 100 -14.34 4.05 15.26
C ARG A 100 -15.16 2.79 15.02
N ASP A 101 -15.17 2.21 13.82
CA ASP A 101 -15.94 1.01 13.52
C ASP A 101 -15.16 -0.04 12.69
N ALA A 102 -13.89 -0.30 13.00
CA ALA A 102 -13.10 -1.37 12.37
C ALA A 102 -13.48 -2.79 12.83
N SER A 103 -14.66 -2.97 13.45
CA SER A 103 -15.17 -4.27 13.93
C SER A 103 -15.30 -5.30 12.79
N TRP A 104 -15.54 -4.83 11.57
CA TRP A 104 -15.68 -5.68 10.38
C TRP A 104 -14.35 -6.21 9.83
N MET A 105 -13.19 -5.66 10.24
CA MET A 105 -11.88 -6.13 9.75
C MET A 105 -11.42 -7.46 10.38
N ILE A 106 -12.07 -7.91 11.46
CA ILE A 106 -11.72 -9.13 12.22
C ILE A 106 -12.82 -10.20 12.08
N SER A 107 -13.85 -9.98 11.25
CA SER A 107 -14.96 -10.92 11.04
C SER A 107 -14.81 -11.72 9.76
#